data_AF-A0A495L3P0-F1
#
_entry.id   AF-A0A495L3P0-F1
#
_cell.length_a   1.000
_cell.length_b   1.000
_cell.length_c   1.000
_cell.angle_alpha   90.00
_cell.angle_beta   90.00
_cell.angle_gamma   90.00
#
_symmetry.space_group_name_H-M   'P 1'
#
loop_
_entity.id
_entity.type
_entity.pdbx_description
1 polymer ?
#
loop_
_entity_poly.entity_id
_entity_poly.type
_entity_poly.pdbx_seq_one_letter_code
_entity_poly.pdbx_strand_id
1 'polypeptide(L)'
;MNGFDVSYGYVDEATQALRVQTDTVARAIENLDAQMQPVKADLEGATADNYDAKVRSWRMNVEDMRTLLGKAEFALNTIRNNYSSTDSREAMEWASLM
;
A
#
# COMPACT_ATOMS: atom_id res chain seq x y z
N MET A 1 -3.75 -6.49 27.17
CA MET A 1 -3.25 -6.43 25.79
C MET A 1 -2.61 -7.76 25.46
N ASN A 2 -3.19 -8.53 24.53
CA ASN A 2 -2.59 -9.76 24.02
C ASN A 2 -1.51 -9.38 22.97
N GLY A 3 -0.46 -10.19 22.81
CA GLY A 3 0.61 -9.96 21.83
C GLY A 3 0.11 -9.87 20.38
N PHE A 4 -1.07 -10.44 20.09
CA PHE A 4 -1.73 -10.31 18.79
C PHE A 4 -2.12 -8.84 18.49
N ASP A 5 -2.78 -8.16 19.44
CA ASP A 5 -3.23 -6.76 19.30
C ASP A 5 -2.06 -5.78 19.11
N VAL A 6 -0.97 -5.98 19.86
CA VAL A 6 0.27 -5.19 19.73
C VAL A 6 0.88 -5.37 18.33
N SER A 7 0.89 -6.59 17.79
CA SER A 7 1.40 -6.86 16.44
C SER A 7 0.59 -6.13 15.35
N TYR A 8 -0.73 -5.96 15.51
CA TYR A 8 -1.55 -5.21 14.55
C TYR A 8 -1.24 -3.73 14.56
N GLY A 9 -1.07 -3.12 15.74
CA GLY A 9 -0.74 -1.70 15.83
C GLY A 9 0.50 -1.34 15.01
N TYR A 10 1.55 -2.16 15.10
CA TYR A 10 2.76 -1.99 14.28
C TYR A 10 2.52 -2.20 12.79
N VAL A 11 1.68 -3.16 12.40
CA VAL A 11 1.41 -3.44 11.00
C VAL A 11 0.55 -2.33 10.37
N ASP A 12 -0.42 -1.79 11.09
CA ASP A 12 -1.24 -0.66 10.63
C ASP A 12 -0.37 0.59 10.45
N GLU A 13 0.52 0.88 11.40
CA GLU A 13 1.49 1.98 11.29
C GLU A 13 2.41 1.81 10.09
N ALA A 14 3.00 0.62 9.92
CA ALA A 14 3.85 0.31 8.77
C ALA A 14 3.10 0.44 7.44
N THR A 15 1.83 0.02 7.40
CA THR A 15 0.98 0.12 6.21
C THR A 15 0.67 1.59 5.86
N GLN A 16 0.39 2.43 6.85
CA GLN A 16 0.23 3.87 6.66
C GLN A 16 1.52 4.53 6.17
N ALA A 17 2.66 4.18 6.76
CA ALA A 17 3.96 4.70 6.33
C ALA A 17 4.26 4.31 4.87
N LEU A 18 3.96 3.06 4.48
CA LEU A 18 4.13 2.59 3.10
C LEU A 18 3.20 3.32 2.13
N ARG A 19 1.96 3.64 2.51
CA ARG A 19 1.06 4.49 1.69
C ARG A 19 1.64 5.87 1.47
N VAL A 20 2.07 6.53 2.53
CA VAL A 20 2.69 7.87 2.45
C VAL A 20 3.93 7.85 1.55
N GLN A 21 4.76 6.81 1.68
CA GLN A 21 5.94 6.65 0.83
C GLN A 21 5.56 6.38 -0.63
N THR A 22 4.53 5.55 -0.88
CA THR A 22 4.01 5.28 -2.23
C THR A 22 3.54 6.55 -2.92
N ASP A 23 2.80 7.41 -2.20
CA ASP A 23 2.35 8.69 -2.73
C ASP A 23 3.50 9.69 -2.92
N THR A 24 4.52 9.63 -2.07
CA THR A 24 5.75 10.42 -2.24
C THR A 24 6.48 10.02 -3.52
N VAL A 25 6.61 8.71 -3.79
CA VAL A 25 7.18 8.19 -5.04
C VAL A 25 6.35 8.63 -6.25
N ALA A 26 5.03 8.53 -6.16
CA ALA A 26 4.12 8.97 -7.23
C ALA A 26 4.36 10.45 -7.58
N ARG A 27 4.40 11.34 -6.58
CA ARG A 27 4.68 12.77 -6.80
C ARG A 27 6.06 13.01 -7.38
N ALA A 28 7.08 12.27 -6.95
CA ALA A 28 8.43 12.40 -7.50
C ALA A 28 8.47 12.04 -8.99
N ILE A 29 7.75 10.98 -9.41
CA ILE A 29 7.61 10.60 -10.81
C ILE A 29 6.93 11.71 -11.62
N GLU A 30 5.82 12.26 -11.14
CA GLU A 30 5.11 13.33 -11.84
C GLU A 30 5.94 14.62 -11.93
N ASN A 31 6.67 14.97 -10.86
CA ASN A 31 7.58 16.12 -10.87
C ASN A 31 8.73 15.92 -11.87
N LEU A 32 9.30 14.72 -11.94
CA LEU A 32 10.33 14.38 -12.90
C LEU A 32 9.79 14.47 -14.33
N ASP A 33 8.59 13.92 -14.59
CA ASP A 33 7.94 13.99 -15.90
C ASP A 33 7.71 15.45 -16.33
N ALA A 34 7.16 16.28 -15.45
CA ALA A 34 6.95 17.70 -15.71
C ALA A 34 8.26 18.45 -16.04
N GLN A 35 9.36 18.14 -15.35
CA GLN A 35 10.68 18.71 -15.63
C GLN A 35 11.28 18.20 -16.95
N MET A 36 10.94 16.98 -17.36
CA MET A 36 11.44 16.37 -18.59
C MET A 36 10.68 16.82 -19.82
N GLN A 37 9.37 17.10 -19.73
CA GLN A 37 8.56 17.58 -20.87
C GLN A 37 9.22 18.68 -21.72
N PRO A 38 9.79 19.77 -21.16
CA PRO A 38 10.40 20.84 -21.97
C PRO A 38 11.68 20.41 -22.71
N VAL A 39 12.48 19.51 -22.14
CA VAL A 39 13.75 19.04 -22.74
C VAL A 39 13.56 17.77 -23.57
N LYS A 40 12.39 17.14 -23.49
CA LYS A 40 12.06 15.94 -24.25
C LYS A 40 12.03 16.19 -25.75
N ALA A 41 11.75 17.42 -26.18
CA ALA A 41 11.86 17.83 -27.58
C ALA A 41 13.31 17.75 -28.11
N ASP A 42 14.29 17.91 -27.23
CA ASP A 42 15.72 17.82 -27.56
C ASP A 42 16.25 16.38 -27.49
N LEU A 43 15.49 15.46 -26.90
CA LEU A 43 15.83 14.03 -26.86
C LEU A 43 15.45 13.40 -28.21
N GLU A 44 16.45 13.12 -29.04
CA GLU A 44 16.24 12.46 -30.33
C GLU A 44 15.50 11.11 -30.19
N GLY A 45 14.36 11.00 -30.91
CA GLY A 45 13.64 9.77 -31.24
C GLY A 45 13.59 8.72 -30.13
N ALA A 46 14.37 7.65 -30.28
CA ALA A 46 14.36 6.47 -29.40
C ALA A 46 14.58 6.81 -27.91
N THR A 47 15.27 7.90 -27.59
CA THR A 47 15.47 8.32 -26.19
C THR A 47 14.18 8.84 -25.57
N ALA A 48 13.40 9.64 -26.30
CA ALA A 48 12.10 10.14 -25.85
C ALA A 48 11.09 8.99 -25.69
N ASP A 49 11.07 8.03 -26.64
CA ASP A 49 10.20 6.86 -26.58
C ASP A 49 10.54 5.95 -25.38
N ASN A 50 11.83 5.74 -25.12
CA ASN A 50 12.31 4.97 -23.97
C ASN A 50 11.96 5.66 -22.65
N TYR A 51 12.08 6.99 -22.59
CA TYR A 51 11.65 7.76 -21.43
C TYR A 51 10.15 7.58 -21.15
N ASP A 52 9.30 7.69 -22.18
CA ASP A 52 7.86 7.49 -22.03
C ASP A 52 7.48 6.07 -21.61
N ALA A 53 8.17 5.07 -22.17
CA ALA A 53 8.01 3.69 -21.72
C ALA A 53 8.38 3.52 -20.24
N LYS A 54 9.43 4.21 -19.80
CA LYS A 54 9.91 4.15 -18.43
C LYS A 54 8.95 4.84 -17.45
N VAL A 55 8.46 6.04 -17.78
CA VAL A 55 7.46 6.76 -16.97
C VAL A 55 6.18 5.92 -16.85
N ARG A 56 5.70 5.32 -17.94
CA ARG A 56 4.54 4.41 -17.89
C ARG A 56 4.79 3.22 -16.97
N SER A 57 5.95 2.58 -17.06
CA SER A 57 6.32 1.47 -16.17
C SER A 57 6.37 1.90 -14.70
N TRP A 58 6.93 3.07 -14.39
CA TRP A 58 6.96 3.59 -13.02
C TRP A 58 5.56 3.87 -12.47
N ARG A 59 4.69 4.47 -13.27
CA ARG A 59 3.28 4.70 -12.91
C ARG A 59 2.54 3.39 -12.64
N MET A 60 2.73 2.37 -13.48
CA MET A 60 2.14 1.03 -13.25
C MET A 60 2.64 0.42 -11.93
N ASN A 61 3.93 0.51 -11.63
CA ASN A 61 4.47 -0.01 -10.37
C ASN A 61 3.89 0.70 -9.13
N VAL A 62 3.60 2.01 -9.23
CA VAL A 62 2.91 2.76 -8.16
C VAL A 62 1.50 2.22 -7.94
N GLU A 63 0.75 1.97 -9.01
CA GLU A 63 -0.60 1.39 -8.91
C GLU A 63 -0.59 -0.04 -8.35
N ASP A 64 0.42 -0.83 -8.71
CA ASP A 64 0.63 -2.16 -8.13
C ASP A 64 0.90 -2.08 -6.62
N MET A 65 1.76 -1.15 -6.18
CA MET A 65 2.00 -0.90 -4.75
C MET A 65 0.70 -0.52 -4.02
N ARG A 66 -0.10 0.38 -4.59
CA ARG A 66 -1.41 0.77 -4.03
C ARG A 66 -2.35 -0.42 -3.91
N THR A 67 -2.40 -1.27 -4.94
CA THR A 67 -3.22 -2.48 -4.96
C THR A 67 -2.78 -3.48 -3.88
N LEU A 68 -1.47 -3.70 -3.74
CA LEU A 68 -0.93 -4.61 -2.73
C LEU A 68 -1.20 -4.11 -1.31
N LEU A 69 -1.03 -2.81 -1.06
CA LEU A 69 -1.34 -2.19 0.23
C LEU A 69 -2.83 -2.31 0.57
N GLY A 70 -3.73 -2.08 -0.40
CA GLY A 70 -5.17 -2.28 -0.20
C GLY A 70 -5.54 -3.73 0.12
N LYS A 71 -4.89 -4.71 -0.54
CA LYS A 71 -5.08 -6.13 -0.24
C LYS A 71 -4.59 -6.48 1.16
N ALA A 72 -3.45 -5.95 1.58
CA ALA A 72 -2.90 -6.15 2.92
C ALA A 72 -3.85 -5.63 4.00
N GLU A 73 -4.39 -4.42 3.84
CA GLU A 73 -5.38 -3.85 4.77
C GLU A 73 -6.66 -4.67 4.84
N PHE A 74 -7.17 -5.13 3.70
CA PHE A 74 -8.35 -5.99 3.69
C PHE A 74 -8.10 -7.30 4.43
N ALA A 75 -6.93 -7.92 4.23
CA ALA A 75 -6.54 -9.13 4.93
C ALA A 75 -6.44 -8.91 6.44
N LEU A 76 -5.78 -7.83 6.88
CA LEU A 76 -5.63 -7.50 8.30
C LEU A 76 -6.99 -7.25 8.98
N ASN A 77 -7.87 -6.48 8.34
CA ASN A 77 -9.23 -6.27 8.83
C ASN A 77 -10.03 -7.57 8.91
N THR A 78 -9.88 -8.45 7.92
CA THR A 78 -10.52 -9.77 7.93
C THR A 78 -10.05 -10.60 9.11
N ILE A 79 -8.73 -10.66 9.37
CA ILE A 79 -8.19 -11.42 10.49
C ILE A 79 -8.66 -10.83 11.82
N ARG A 80 -8.70 -9.50 11.96
CA ARG A 80 -9.22 -8.82 13.15
C ARG A 80 -10.67 -9.18 13.44
N ASN A 81 -11.54 -9.11 12.42
CA ASN A 81 -12.95 -9.44 12.56
C ASN A 81 -13.14 -10.91 12.95
N ASN A 82 -12.40 -11.82 12.31
CA ASN A 82 -12.45 -13.24 12.63
C ASN A 82 -12.01 -13.51 14.08
N TYR A 83 -10.90 -12.90 14.52
CA TYR A 83 -10.40 -13.06 15.88
C TYR A 83 -11.40 -12.54 16.91
N SER A 84 -11.89 -11.30 16.75
CA SER A 84 -12.90 -10.73 17.66
C SER A 84 -14.19 -11.57 17.71
N SER A 85 -14.62 -12.11 16.58
CA SER A 85 -15.80 -12.99 16.53
C SER A 85 -15.57 -14.35 17.21
N THR A 86 -14.35 -14.88 17.17
CA THR A 86 -14.00 -16.16 17.79
C THR A 86 -13.82 -15.99 19.29
N ASP A 87 -13.07 -14.97 19.72
CA ASP A 87 -12.87 -14.62 21.13
C ASP A 87 -14.19 -14.33 21.85
N SER A 88 -15.10 -13.59 21.21
CA SER A 88 -16.44 -13.33 21.78
C SER A 88 -17.31 -14.59 21.86
N ARG A 89 -17.21 -15.51 20.89
CA ARG A 89 -17.92 -16.80 20.94
C ARG A 89 -17.40 -17.68 22.06
N GLU A 90 -16.09 -17.83 22.16
CA GLU A 90 -15.46 -18.57 23.25
C GLU A 90 -15.88 -17.97 24.59
N ALA A 91 -15.77 -16.65 24.78
CA ALA A 91 -16.20 -15.97 26.01
C ALA A 91 -17.67 -16.24 26.37
N MET A 92 -18.57 -16.32 25.39
CA MET A 92 -19.97 -16.70 25.62
C MET A 92 -20.12 -18.18 26.00
N GLU A 93 -19.37 -19.09 25.39
CA GLU A 93 -19.39 -20.50 25.78
C GLU A 93 -18.87 -20.68 27.22
N TRP A 94 -17.76 -20.04 27.59
CA TRP A 94 -17.24 -20.03 28.96
C TRP A 94 -18.26 -19.45 29.95
N ALA A 95 -18.97 -18.37 29.59
CA ALA A 95 -20.02 -17.78 30.40
C ALA A 95 -21.25 -18.69 30.55
N SER A 96 -21.51 -19.58 29.59
CA SER A 96 -22.61 -20.55 29.66
C SER A 96 -22.29 -21.79 30.49
N LEU A 97 -21.00 -22.03 30.76
CA LEU A 97 -20.50 -23.15 31.57
C LEU A 97 -20.27 -22.77 33.05
N MET A 98 -20.38 -21.49 33.40
CA MET A 98 -20.40 -20.98 34.79
C MET A 98 -21.84 -20.73 35.26
#